data_AF-A0A9C6TSP7-F1
#
_entry.id   AF-A0A9C6TSP7-F1
#
_cell.length_a   1.000
_cell.length_b   1.000
_cell.length_c   1.000
_cell.angle_alpha   90.00
_cell.angle_beta   90.00
_cell.angle_gamma   90.00
#
_symmetry.space_group_name_H-M   'P 1'
#
loop_
_entity.id
_entity.type
_entity.pdbx_description
1 polymer ?
#
loop_
_entity_poly.entity_id
_entity_poly.type
_entity_poly.pdbx_seq_one_letter_code
_entity_poly.pdbx_strand_id
1 'polypeptide(L)'
;MLTTEWSLFVSRKKLFAGDSVLFIRDEKQQLLLGIRLANRQPANISSSVLSSDSMHIGILAAAAHAAANNSPFTVFYNPRASPSEFVIPLAKYYKAVFLFSFSEFVRWKNSQWCNLQVDNKFNTFQNLDLIIVHLI
;
A
#
# COMPACT_ATOMS: atom_id res chain seq x y z
N MET A 1 7.28 33.41 1.71
CA MET A 1 5.98 33.09 2.34
C MET A 1 4.94 32.90 1.24
N LEU A 2 4.05 31.91 1.36
CA LEU A 2 2.94 31.67 0.41
C LEU A 2 1.73 32.51 0.86
N THR A 3 1.61 33.76 0.42
CA THR A 3 0.75 34.74 1.13
C THR A 3 -0.65 34.92 0.53
N THR A 4 -0.85 34.80 -0.78
CA THR A 4 -2.09 35.31 -1.39
C THR A 4 -3.14 34.23 -1.67
N GLU A 5 -2.76 32.96 -1.81
CA GLU A 5 -3.69 31.86 -2.13
C GLU A 5 -3.66 30.69 -1.15
N TRP A 6 -2.82 30.77 -0.12
CA TRP A 6 -2.65 29.68 0.84
C TRP A 6 -3.92 29.43 1.67
N SER A 7 -4.58 30.49 2.13
CA SER A 7 -5.82 30.38 2.92
C SER A 7 -6.97 29.76 2.11
N LEU A 8 -7.10 30.14 0.83
CA LEU A 8 -8.07 29.56 -0.11
C LEU A 8 -7.77 28.09 -0.37
N PHE A 9 -6.50 27.74 -0.58
CA PHE A 9 -6.07 26.35 -0.77
C PHE A 9 -6.38 25.49 0.46
N VAL A 10 -6.01 25.94 1.66
CA VAL A 10 -6.28 25.27 2.94
C VAL A 10 -7.79 25.03 3.12
N SER A 11 -8.60 26.05 2.85
CA SER A 11 -10.06 25.98 2.99
C SER A 11 -10.69 25.00 2.00
N ARG A 12 -10.32 25.10 0.71
CA ARG A 12 -10.86 24.21 -0.34
C ARG A 12 -10.48 22.75 -0.13
N LYS A 13 -9.27 22.49 0.37
CA LYS A 13 -8.76 21.13 0.62
C LYS A 13 -9.07 20.61 2.02
N LYS A 14 -9.80 21.38 2.84
CA LYS A 14 -10.18 21.04 4.22
C LYS A 14 -8.97 20.60 5.05
N LEU A 15 -7.87 21.34 4.93
CA LEU A 15 -6.64 21.05 5.67
C LEU A 15 -6.74 21.57 7.09
N PHE A 16 -6.29 20.75 8.02
CA PHE A 16 -6.19 21.09 9.44
C PHE A 16 -4.76 20.91 9.92
N ALA A 17 -4.48 21.43 11.12
CA ALA A 17 -3.22 21.15 11.80
C ALA A 17 -2.98 19.63 11.88
N GLY A 18 -1.75 19.23 11.53
CA GLY A 18 -1.35 17.82 11.40
C GLY A 18 -1.41 17.27 9.98
N ASP A 19 -2.16 17.89 9.07
CA ASP A 19 -2.09 17.54 7.64
C ASP A 19 -0.77 18.04 7.05
N SER A 20 -0.22 17.29 6.10
CA SER A 20 1.04 17.61 5.43
C SER A 20 0.77 17.95 3.97
N VAL A 21 1.44 19.00 3.48
CA VAL A 21 1.41 19.40 2.08
C VAL A 21 2.82 19.21 1.52
N LEU A 22 2.92 18.44 0.44
CA LEU A 22 4.17 18.06 -0.19
C LEU A 22 4.31 18.76 -1.54
N PHE A 23 5.44 19.41 -1.76
CA PHE A 23 5.79 20.02 -3.03
C PHE A 23 6.89 19.16 -3.66
N ILE A 24 6.61 18.61 -4.84
CA ILE A 24 7.57 17.79 -5.59
C ILE A 24 7.86 18.54 -6.89
N ARG A 25 9.14 18.63 -7.26
CA ARG A 25 9.53 19.15 -8.57
C ARG A 25 10.04 18.01 -9.42
N ASP A 26 9.41 17.81 -10.57
CA ASP A 26 9.85 16.82 -11.55
C ASP A 26 11.12 17.29 -12.30
N GLU A 27 11.79 16.39 -13.01
CA GLU A 27 12.96 16.66 -13.85
C GLU A 27 12.68 17.76 -14.89
N LYS A 28 11.43 17.81 -15.39
CA LYS A 28 10.92 18.87 -16.28
C LYS A 28 10.65 20.21 -15.59
N GLN A 29 11.10 20.36 -14.34
CA GLN A 29 10.91 21.53 -13.51
C GLN A 29 9.44 21.86 -13.18
N GLN A 30 8.52 20.93 -13.43
CA GLN A 30 7.10 21.06 -13.13
C GLN A 30 6.85 20.85 -11.63
N LEU A 31 6.05 21.74 -11.03
CA LEU A 31 5.73 21.67 -9.61
C LEU A 31 4.44 20.86 -9.41
N LEU A 32 4.53 19.75 -8.69
CA LEU A 32 3.42 18.90 -8.28
C LEU A 32 3.11 19.13 -6.80
N LEU A 33 1.82 19.17 -6.48
CA LEU A 33 1.33 19.41 -5.12
C LEU A 33 0.58 18.18 -4.60
N GLY A 34 1.15 17.53 -3.60
CA GLY A 34 0.54 16.42 -2.88
C GLY A 34 -0.03 16.88 -1.54
N ILE A 35 -1.12 16.24 -1.11
CA ILE A 35 -1.71 16.45 0.22
C ILE A 35 -1.81 15.11 0.92
N ARG A 36 -1.24 15.04 2.12
CA ARG A 36 -1.40 13.92 3.04
C ARG A 36 -2.22 14.39 4.24
N LEU A 37 -3.41 13.84 4.38
CA LEU A 37 -4.21 14.03 5.58
C LEU A 37 -3.60 13.22 6.75
N ALA A 38 -3.62 13.80 7.94
CA ALA A 38 -3.30 13.12 9.18
C ALA A 38 -4.23 11.90 9.35
N ASN A 39 -3.71 10.85 9.99
CA ASN A 39 -4.50 9.65 10.28
C ASN A 39 -5.51 9.98 11.38
N ARG A 40 -6.64 10.57 10.99
CA ARG A 40 -7.79 10.75 11.87
C ARG A 40 -8.57 9.44 11.82
N GLN A 41 -9.01 8.95 12.98
CA GLN A 41 -9.92 7.81 13.05
C GLN A 41 -11.04 8.05 12.02
N PRO A 42 -11.23 7.16 11.04
CA PRO A 42 -12.29 7.34 10.07
C PRO A 42 -13.60 7.50 10.83
N ALA A 43 -14.40 8.50 10.45
CA ALA A 43 -15.82 8.38 10.72
C ALA A 43 -16.23 7.02 10.17
N ASN A 44 -16.88 6.21 10.99
CA ASN A 44 -17.20 4.81 10.72
C ASN A 44 -18.28 4.77 9.61
N ILE A 45 -17.92 5.17 8.40
CA ILE A 45 -18.79 5.12 7.23
C ILE A 45 -18.63 3.72 6.67
N SER A 46 -19.17 2.75 7.41
CA SER A 46 -19.43 1.44 6.84
C SER A 46 -20.40 1.68 5.68
N SER A 47 -19.90 1.64 4.45
CA SER A 47 -20.80 1.57 3.30
C SER A 47 -21.56 0.27 3.45
N SER A 48 -22.87 0.36 3.67
CA SER A 48 -23.76 -0.75 4.02
C SER A 48 -23.97 -1.78 2.89
N VAL A 49 -23.02 -1.90 1.96
CA VAL A 49 -23.15 -2.69 0.74
C VAL A 49 -22.76 -4.15 0.98
N LEU A 50 -21.76 -4.42 1.82
CA LEU A 50 -21.34 -5.77 2.24
C LEU A 50 -20.82 -5.74 3.68
N SER A 51 -21.04 -6.78 4.46
CA SER A 51 -20.41 -6.93 5.78
C SER A 51 -18.90 -7.18 5.63
N SER A 52 -18.13 -6.86 6.66
CA SER A 52 -16.68 -7.16 6.68
C SER A 52 -16.42 -8.65 6.43
N ASP A 53 -17.19 -9.55 7.05
CA ASP A 53 -17.05 -11.00 6.88
C ASP A 53 -17.24 -11.43 5.42
N SER A 54 -18.27 -10.89 4.75
CA SER A 54 -18.51 -11.18 3.33
C SER A 54 -17.38 -10.65 2.44
N MET A 55 -16.77 -9.50 2.77
CA MET A 55 -15.58 -9.01 2.05
C MET A 55 -14.38 -9.95 2.23
N HIS A 56 -14.12 -10.42 3.45
CA HIS A 56 -13.03 -11.36 3.73
C HIS A 56 -13.19 -12.68 2.98
N ILE A 57 -14.39 -13.27 3.06
CA ILE A 57 -14.72 -14.50 2.34
C ILE A 57 -14.61 -14.30 0.83
N GLY A 58 -15.12 -13.17 0.32
CA GLY A 58 -15.06 -12.83 -1.10
C GLY A 58 -13.63 -12.74 -1.64
N ILE A 59 -12.71 -12.13 -0.89
CA ILE A 59 -11.30 -12.05 -1.27
C ILE A 59 -10.66 -13.44 -1.35
N LEU A 60 -10.89 -14.29 -0.34
CA LEU A 60 -10.34 -15.64 -0.31
C LEU A 60 -10.88 -16.50 -1.46
N ALA A 61 -12.18 -16.44 -1.70
CA ALA A 61 -12.83 -17.16 -2.79
C ALA A 61 -12.29 -16.71 -4.16
N ALA A 62 -12.12 -15.40 -4.37
CA ALA A 62 -11.56 -14.86 -5.60
C ALA A 62 -10.11 -15.31 -5.83
N ALA A 63 -9.27 -15.26 -4.79
CA ALA A 63 -7.89 -15.72 -4.88
C ALA A 63 -7.79 -17.23 -5.18
N ALA A 64 -8.59 -18.05 -4.49
CA ALA A 64 -8.64 -19.49 -4.73
C ALA A 64 -9.09 -19.83 -6.15
N HIS A 65 -10.13 -19.15 -6.64
CA HIS A 65 -10.63 -19.33 -8.00
C HIS A 65 -9.60 -18.92 -9.06
N ALA A 66 -8.91 -17.80 -8.85
CA ALA A 66 -7.84 -17.32 -9.73
C ALA A 66 -6.66 -18.30 -9.80
N ALA A 67 -6.24 -18.83 -8.64
CA ALA A 67 -5.19 -19.82 -8.54
C ALA A 67 -5.55 -21.14 -9.23
N ALA A 68 -6.78 -21.64 -9.05
CA ALA A 68 -7.22 -22.89 -9.65
C ALA A 68 -7.35 -22.83 -11.18
N ASN A 69 -7.70 -21.65 -11.74
CA ASN A 69 -7.95 -21.47 -13.17
C ASN A 69 -6.82 -20.75 -13.91
N ASN A 70 -5.69 -20.48 -13.25
CA ASN A 70 -4.61 -19.66 -13.78
C ASN A 70 -5.12 -18.34 -14.39
N SER A 71 -6.10 -17.72 -13.74
CA SER A 71 -6.74 -16.50 -14.20
C SER A 71 -6.30 -15.29 -13.35
N PRO A 72 -6.22 -14.08 -13.94
CA PRO A 72 -5.87 -12.89 -13.19
C PRO A 72 -7.01 -12.46 -12.26
N PHE A 73 -6.66 -11.87 -11.12
CA PHE A 73 -7.60 -11.17 -10.23
C PHE A 73 -6.99 -9.84 -9.75
N THR A 74 -7.85 -8.92 -9.35
CA THR A 74 -7.45 -7.56 -8.96
C THR A 74 -7.53 -7.39 -7.46
N VAL A 75 -6.51 -6.76 -6.87
CA VAL A 75 -6.46 -6.39 -5.45
C VAL A 75 -6.24 -4.88 -5.32
N PHE A 76 -6.90 -4.27 -4.34
CA PHE A 76 -6.71 -2.86 -4.01
C PHE A 76 -5.80 -2.73 -2.80
N TYR A 77 -4.69 -2.02 -2.95
CA TYR A 77 -3.77 -1.74 -1.86
C TYR A 77 -3.88 -0.27 -1.45
N ASN A 78 -4.14 -0.03 -0.16
CA ASN A 78 -4.12 1.30 0.44
C ASN A 78 -3.04 1.37 1.53
N PRO A 79 -1.82 1.86 1.21
CA PRO A 79 -0.70 1.89 2.16
C PRO A 79 -0.95 2.75 3.39
N ARG A 80 -1.97 3.62 3.36
CA ARG A 80 -2.35 4.45 4.52
C ARG A 80 -3.32 3.75 5.47
N ALA A 81 -4.12 2.81 4.97
CA ALA A 81 -5.10 2.08 5.77
C ALA A 81 -4.48 0.84 6.43
N SER A 82 -3.56 0.17 5.74
CA SER A 82 -2.86 -1.00 6.28
C SER A 82 -1.35 -0.89 6.04
N PRO A 83 -0.51 -0.93 7.09
CA PRO A 83 0.94 -0.89 6.94
C PRO A 83 1.52 -2.20 6.39
N SER A 84 0.76 -3.29 6.43
CA SER A 84 1.20 -4.61 5.96
C SER A 84 1.22 -4.68 4.43
N GLU A 85 2.40 -4.88 3.86
CA GLU A 85 2.56 -5.26 2.45
C GLU A 85 2.13 -6.73 2.27
N PHE A 86 1.24 -6.98 1.32
CA PHE A 86 0.78 -8.35 0.99
C PHE A 86 1.13 -8.79 -0.44
N VAL A 87 1.64 -7.87 -1.28
CA VAL A 87 2.21 -8.19 -2.59
C VAL A 87 3.72 -8.00 -2.51
N ILE A 88 4.44 -9.10 -2.29
CA ILE A 88 5.88 -9.07 -2.06
C ILE A 88 6.61 -9.62 -3.30
N PRO A 89 7.53 -8.87 -3.91
CA PRO A 89 8.34 -9.37 -5.03
C PRO A 89 9.14 -10.63 -4.65
N LEU A 90 9.24 -11.60 -5.58
CA LEU A 90 9.89 -12.90 -5.35
C LEU A 90 11.31 -12.79 -4.79
N ALA A 91 12.11 -11.88 -5.33
CA ALA A 91 13.48 -11.66 -4.89
C ALA A 91 13.55 -11.20 -3.42
N LYS A 92 12.60 -10.37 -2.98
CA LYS A 92 12.51 -9.95 -1.57
C LYS A 92 12.11 -11.13 -0.69
N TYR A 93 11.16 -11.94 -1.14
CA TYR A 93 10.71 -13.14 -0.41
C TYR A 93 11.85 -14.14 -0.21
N TYR A 94 12.57 -14.51 -1.27
CA TYR A 94 13.68 -15.46 -1.15
C TYR A 94 14.79 -14.94 -0.23
N LYS A 95 15.10 -13.64 -0.30
CA LYS A 95 16.05 -13.02 0.63
C LYS A 95 15.57 -13.08 2.08
N ALA A 96 14.29 -12.85 2.33
CA ALA A 96 13.75 -12.91 3.68
C ALA A 96 13.72 -14.33 4.25
N VAL A 97 13.35 -15.34 3.45
CA VAL A 97 13.17 -16.72 3.92
C VAL A 97 14.47 -17.50 3.98
N PHE A 98 15.32 -17.39 2.95
CA PHE A 98 16.48 -18.26 2.82
C PHE A 98 17.80 -17.60 3.24
N LEU A 99 17.91 -16.27 3.16
CA LEU A 99 19.14 -15.56 3.55
C LEU A 99 19.11 -15.05 4.99
N PHE A 100 17.94 -14.96 5.62
CA PHE A 100 17.80 -14.62 7.04
C PHE A 100 17.56 -15.91 7.85
N SER A 101 18.61 -16.51 8.39
CA SER A 101 18.44 -17.51 9.44
C SER A 101 17.78 -16.83 10.64
N PHE A 102 16.56 -17.27 10.99
CA PHE A 102 15.86 -16.92 12.23
C PHE A 102 16.67 -17.46 13.43
N SER A 103 17.82 -16.87 13.70
CA SER A 103 18.51 -17.05 14.97
C SER A 103 17.71 -16.27 16.02
N GLU A 104 17.50 -16.86 17.20
CA GLU A 104 16.66 -16.35 18.30
C GLU A 104 17.05 -14.96 18.84
N PHE A 105 18.01 -14.27 18.22
CA PHE A 105 18.48 -12.95 18.61
C PHE A 105 18.54 -11.95 17.45
N VAL A 106 17.54 -11.95 16.57
CA VAL A 106 17.36 -10.85 15.60
C VAL A 106 16.66 -9.67 16.29
N ARG A 107 17.45 -8.64 16.65
CA ARG A 107 16.92 -7.37 17.16
C ARG A 107 16.44 -6.53 15.98
N TRP A 108 15.14 -6.56 15.68
CA TRP A 108 14.49 -5.76 14.63
C TRP A 108 14.53 -4.26 14.96
N LYS A 109 15.67 -3.60 14.74
CA LYS A 109 15.75 -2.13 14.80
C LYS A 109 15.35 -1.56 13.44
N ASN A 110 14.25 -0.81 13.40
CA ASN A 110 13.81 0.02 12.25
C ASN A 110 14.02 -0.66 10.90
N SER A 111 13.32 -1.77 10.71
CA SER A 111 13.53 -2.68 9.59
C SER A 111 13.41 -1.96 8.23
N GLN A 112 14.33 -2.29 7.31
CA GLN A 112 14.50 -1.64 6.00
C GLN A 112 13.29 -1.78 5.04
N TRP A 113 12.17 -2.29 5.52
CA TRP A 113 10.92 -2.43 4.77
C TRP A 113 10.24 -1.09 4.42
N CYS A 114 10.71 0.04 4.96
CA CYS A 114 10.08 1.35 4.71
C CYS A 114 10.59 2.09 3.46
N ASN A 115 11.68 1.66 2.79
CA ASN A 115 12.32 2.44 1.72
C ASN A 115 12.68 1.59 0.49
N LEU A 116 11.69 0.99 -0.16
CA LEU A 116 11.87 0.54 -1.54
C LEU A 116 11.00 1.41 -2.45
N GLN A 117 11.67 2.28 -3.21
CA GLN A 117 11.06 3.00 -4.32
C GLN A 117 10.31 2.00 -5.20
N VAL A 118 8.99 2.20 -5.30
CA VAL A 118 8.12 1.46 -6.20
C VAL A 118 8.42 1.98 -7.60
N ASP A 119 9.25 1.24 -8.33
CA ASP A 119 9.45 1.50 -9.75
C ASP A 119 8.17 1.07 -10.49
N ASN A 120 7.51 2.03 -11.13
CA ASN A 120 6.19 1.91 -11.77
C ASN A 120 6.28 1.14 -13.10
N LYS A 121 6.73 -0.12 -13.05
CA LYS A 121 6.66 -1.03 -14.19
C LYS A 121 6.37 -2.46 -13.73
N PHE A 122 5.11 -2.73 -13.39
CA PHE A 122 4.62 -4.11 -13.38
C PHE A 122 3.44 -4.22 -14.33
N ASN A 123 3.80 -4.37 -15.61
CA ASN A 123 2.94 -4.97 -16.62
C ASN A 123 2.72 -6.45 -16.26
N THR A 124 1.47 -6.89 -16.35
CA THR A 124 1.03 -8.29 -16.52
C THR A 124 1.83 -9.35 -15.75
N PHE A 125 1.27 -9.82 -14.63
CA PHE A 125 1.74 -11.03 -13.94
C PHE A 125 1.54 -12.25 -14.86
N GLN A 126 2.55 -12.55 -15.67
CA GLN A 126 2.71 -13.79 -16.40
C GLN A 126 3.89 -14.56 -15.81
N ASN A 127 3.68 -15.23 -14.67
CA ASN A 127 4.23 -16.56 -14.43
C ASN A 127 3.81 -17.09 -13.06
N LEU A 128 3.50 -18.38 -13.05
CA LEU A 128 2.77 -19.13 -12.03
C LEU A 128 3.58 -19.48 -10.77
N ASP A 129 4.72 -18.84 -10.52
CA ASP A 129 5.63 -19.23 -9.43
C ASP A 129 5.50 -18.33 -8.18
N LEU A 130 4.57 -17.37 -8.19
CA LEU A 130 4.32 -16.44 -7.08
C LEU A 130 3.07 -16.79 -6.26
N ILE A 131 2.69 -18.07 -6.21
CA ILE A 131 1.92 -18.62 -5.09
C ILE A 131 2.90 -18.71 -3.92
N ILE A 132 3.34 -17.55 -3.41
CA ILE A 132 4.08 -17.46 -2.16
C ILE A 132 3.06 -17.78 -1.06
N VAL A 133 3.02 -19.07 -0.77
CA VAL A 133 3.31 -19.60 0.56
C VAL A 133 2.17 -19.48 1.58
N HIS A 134 1.53 -20.63 1.76
CA HIS A 134 0.70 -21.02 2.90
C HIS A 134 -0.58 -20.21 3.14
N LEU A 135 -1.65 -20.63 2.46
CA LEU A 135 -2.83 -21.06 3.20
C LEU A 135 -2.74 -22.58 3.41
N ILE A 136 -2.01 -22.97 4.46
CA ILE A 136 -2.49 -24.00 5.40
C ILE A 136 -3.03 -23.22 6.59
#